data_AF-A0A9C7Q1T8-F1
#
_entry.id   AF-A0A9C7Q1T8-F1
#
_cell.length_a   1.000
_cell.length_b   1.000
_cell.length_c   1.000
_cell.angle_alpha   90.00
_cell.angle_beta   90.00
_cell.angle_gamma   90.00
#
_symmetry.space_group_name_H-M   'P 1'
#
loop_
_entity.id
_entity.type
_entity.pdbx_description
1 polymer ?
#
loop_
_entity_poly.entity_id
_entity_poly.type
_entity_poly.pdbx_seq_one_letter_code
_entity_poly.pdbx_strand_id
1 'polypeptide(L)'
;MNLLPHKSWNIWSSKNIARIERDEAAFEREQREQQLEHIQRQRDSRLEKLRKRVRGEEEKNEGAAADSGGGRVLLFEKEERQAKETKEKKNTSLNNTIKDNLKDSLKVPWYACGRRRKEEVQAIESSKSIQEQDPLKVVQEWEDREKRVERKRKRKENSRDMETMRRDRKRQPSFIRIDKSQLRDKNIWNQLRASPP
;
A
#
# COMPACT_ATOMS: atom_id res chain seq x y z
N MET A 1 14.12 -28.63 -36.42
CA MET A 1 15.22 -28.01 -35.64
C MET A 1 14.78 -26.64 -35.14
N ASN A 2 15.05 -26.31 -33.87
CA ASN A 2 14.76 -24.98 -33.32
C ASN A 2 15.89 -24.02 -33.66
N LEU A 3 15.62 -23.07 -34.56
CA LEU A 3 16.59 -22.06 -35.01
C LEU A 3 16.78 -20.90 -34.01
N LEU A 4 15.86 -20.77 -33.05
CA LEU A 4 15.75 -19.64 -32.14
C LEU A 4 16.96 -19.44 -31.19
N PRO A 5 17.57 -20.49 -30.60
CA PRO A 5 18.72 -20.34 -29.71
C PRO A 5 19.95 -19.70 -30.38
N HIS A 6 20.07 -19.82 -31.70
CA HIS A 6 21.20 -19.30 -32.47
C HIS A 6 21.00 -17.86 -32.96
N LYS A 7 19.83 -17.26 -32.72
CA LYS A 7 19.54 -15.89 -33.14
C LYS A 7 20.00 -14.89 -32.09
N SER A 8 20.69 -13.85 -32.55
CA SER A 8 21.19 -12.75 -31.72
C SER A 8 20.09 -11.93 -31.05
N TRP A 9 18.90 -11.87 -31.65
CA TRP A 9 17.74 -11.16 -31.12
C TRP A 9 16.88 -11.99 -30.16
N ASN A 10 17.25 -13.25 -29.89
CA ASN A 10 16.50 -14.09 -28.97
C ASN A 10 16.59 -13.55 -27.53
N ILE A 11 15.49 -13.03 -27.02
CA ILE A 11 15.39 -12.40 -25.69
C ILE A 11 15.78 -13.37 -24.58
N TRP A 12 15.54 -14.67 -24.77
CA TRP A 12 15.82 -15.70 -23.75
C TRP A 12 17.28 -16.18 -23.78
N SER A 13 18.09 -15.66 -24.70
CA SER A 13 19.54 -15.87 -24.66
C SER A 13 20.11 -15.24 -23.40
N SER A 14 20.96 -15.98 -22.68
CA SER A 14 21.65 -15.49 -21.47
C SER A 14 22.34 -14.14 -21.70
N LYS A 15 22.90 -13.91 -22.90
CA LYS A 15 23.53 -12.62 -23.26
C LYS A 15 22.55 -11.46 -23.31
N ASN A 16 21.33 -11.70 -23.81
CA ASN A 16 20.31 -10.68 -23.93
C ASN A 16 19.63 -10.42 -22.58
N ILE A 17 19.40 -11.46 -21.78
CA ILE A 17 18.92 -11.32 -20.40
C ILE A 17 19.87 -10.43 -19.60
N ALA A 18 21.18 -10.72 -19.61
CA ALA A 18 22.17 -9.92 -18.89
C ALA A 18 22.28 -8.46 -19.41
N ARG A 19 21.93 -8.21 -20.68
CA ARG A 19 21.87 -6.85 -21.23
C ARG A 19 20.63 -6.12 -20.71
N ILE A 20 19.47 -6.76 -20.76
CA ILE A 20 18.21 -6.22 -20.25
C ILE A 20 18.34 -5.90 -18.76
N GLU A 21 18.87 -6.82 -17.96
CA GLU A 21 19.09 -6.59 -16.52
C GLU A 21 19.99 -5.38 -16.24
N ARG A 22 21.04 -5.18 -17.04
CA ARG A 22 21.91 -4.00 -16.91
C ARG A 22 21.16 -2.71 -17.24
N ASP A 23 20.41 -2.72 -18.33
CA ASP A 23 19.67 -1.56 -18.82
C ASP A 23 18.52 -1.20 -17.85
N GLU A 24 17.80 -2.20 -17.33
CA GLU A 24 16.78 -2.04 -16.30
C GLU A 24 17.36 -1.51 -14.99
N ALA A 25 18.51 -2.05 -14.55
CA ALA A 25 19.18 -1.56 -13.36
C ALA A 25 19.70 -0.12 -13.51
N ALA A 26 20.16 0.27 -14.70
CA ALA A 26 20.55 1.65 -14.99
C ALA A 26 19.34 2.59 -14.95
N PHE A 27 18.24 2.19 -15.60
CA PHE A 27 17.00 2.95 -15.61
C PHE A 27 16.42 3.12 -14.20
N GLU A 28 16.43 2.07 -13.38
CA GLU A 28 15.92 2.14 -12.01
C GLU A 28 16.74 3.11 -11.14
N ARG A 29 18.07 3.15 -11.31
CA ARG A 29 18.92 4.12 -10.60
C ARG A 29 18.58 5.56 -11.00
N GLU A 30 18.48 5.83 -12.30
CA GLU A 30 18.15 7.16 -12.80
C GLU A 30 16.76 7.62 -12.30
N GLN A 31 15.77 6.73 -12.31
CA GLN A 31 14.44 7.03 -11.79
C GLN A 31 14.45 7.34 -10.29
N ARG A 32 15.22 6.60 -9.50
CA ARG A 32 15.37 6.88 -8.06
C ARG A 32 16.05 8.22 -7.81
N GLU A 33 17.09 8.56 -8.57
CA GLU A 33 17.77 9.85 -8.47
C GLU A 33 16.84 11.02 -8.81
N GLN A 34 16.09 10.93 -9.91
CA GLN A 34 15.10 11.94 -10.30
C GLN A 34 14.00 12.12 -9.24
N GLN A 35 13.52 11.02 -8.64
CA GLN A 35 12.53 11.08 -7.57
C GLN A 35 13.10 11.77 -6.32
N LEU A 36 14.34 11.47 -5.94
CA LEU A 36 15.00 12.11 -4.81
C LEU A 36 15.22 13.60 -5.06
N GLU A 37 15.69 13.99 -6.24
CA GLU A 37 15.85 15.39 -6.61
C GLU A 37 14.51 16.13 -6.58
N HIS A 38 13.44 15.52 -7.11
CA HIS A 38 12.11 16.10 -7.08
C HIS A 38 11.61 16.34 -5.65
N ILE A 39 11.80 15.35 -4.75
CA ILE A 39 11.43 15.48 -3.34
C ILE A 39 12.25 16.59 -2.66
N GLN A 40 13.55 16.68 -2.94
CA GLN A 40 14.40 17.76 -2.41
C GLN A 40 13.93 19.12 -2.89
N ARG A 41 13.69 19.30 -4.19
CA ARG A 41 13.17 20.55 -4.76
C ARG A 41 11.83 20.96 -4.14
N GLN A 42 10.94 20.00 -3.89
CA GLN A 42 9.68 20.28 -3.19
C GLN A 42 9.90 20.75 -1.74
N ARG A 43 10.81 20.09 -1.00
CA ARG A 43 11.19 20.48 0.37
C ARG A 43 11.78 21.88 0.39
N ASP A 44 12.71 22.18 -0.51
CA ASP A 44 13.36 23.48 -0.61
C ASP A 44 12.36 24.58 -0.97
N SER A 45 11.47 24.34 -1.92
CA SER A 45 10.39 25.28 -2.26
C SER A 45 9.47 25.56 -1.08
N ARG A 46 9.12 24.52 -0.30
CA ARG A 46 8.30 24.69 0.92
C ARG A 46 9.05 25.51 1.97
N LEU A 47 10.33 25.24 2.16
CA LEU A 47 11.17 25.92 3.13
C LEU A 47 11.39 27.38 2.73
N GLU A 48 11.63 27.67 1.45
CA GLU A 48 11.75 29.02 0.92
C GLU A 48 10.46 29.83 1.13
N LYS A 49 9.29 29.23 0.90
CA LYS A 49 7.99 29.86 1.18
C LYS A 49 7.84 30.19 2.67
N LEU A 50 8.26 29.30 3.57
CA LEU A 50 8.24 29.57 5.01
C LEU A 50 9.20 30.70 5.37
N ARG A 51 10.42 30.68 4.85
CA ARG A 51 11.41 31.76 5.07
C ARG A 51 10.91 33.12 4.58
N LYS A 52 10.24 33.17 3.42
CA LYS A 52 9.64 34.40 2.89
C LYS A 52 8.51 34.93 3.77
N ARG A 53 7.69 34.05 4.35
CA ARG A 53 6.63 34.44 5.30
C ARG A 53 7.21 35.04 6.58
N VAL A 54 8.20 34.38 7.18
CA VAL A 54 8.84 34.89 8.41
C VAL A 54 9.44 36.28 8.18
N ARG A 55 10.21 36.48 7.10
CA ARG A 55 10.77 37.81 6.76
C ARG A 55 9.68 38.86 6.53
N GLY A 56 8.63 38.51 5.80
CA GLY A 56 7.51 39.42 5.54
C GLY A 56 6.60 39.69 6.76
N GLU A 57 6.67 38.86 7.80
CA GLU A 57 6.03 39.09 9.10
C GLU A 57 6.90 39.93 10.03
N GLU A 58 8.23 39.76 10.01
CA GLU A 58 9.18 40.64 10.71
C GLU A 58 9.02 42.09 10.22
N GLU A 59 9.03 42.33 8.90
CA GLU A 59 8.82 43.67 8.32
C GLU A 59 7.44 44.27 8.67
N LYS A 60 6.40 43.44 8.85
CA LYS A 60 5.06 43.91 9.24
C LYS A 60 4.92 44.14 10.74
N ASN A 61 5.63 43.38 11.57
CA ASN A 61 5.60 43.54 13.02
C ASN A 61 6.39 44.75 13.48
N GLU A 62 7.48 45.12 12.79
CA GLU A 62 8.25 46.34 13.11
C GLU A 62 7.45 47.63 12.91
N GLY A 63 6.44 47.63 12.02
CA GLY A 63 5.52 48.77 11.82
C GLY A 63 4.25 48.78 12.69
N ALA A 64 3.94 47.69 13.39
CA ALA A 64 2.67 47.51 14.11
C ALA A 64 2.81 47.59 15.65
N ALA A 65 4.03 47.62 16.19
CA ALA A 65 4.27 47.64 17.63
C ALA A 65 3.95 48.98 18.33
N ALA A 66 3.57 50.03 17.59
CA ALA A 66 3.27 51.35 18.14
C ALA A 66 1.78 51.60 18.46
N ASP A 67 0.85 50.74 18.03
CA ASP A 67 -0.58 51.05 18.17
C ASP A 67 -1.43 49.77 18.29
N SER A 68 -1.68 49.30 19.52
CA SER A 68 -2.95 48.64 19.90
C SER A 68 -2.91 48.12 21.34
N GLY A 69 -3.62 48.83 22.22
CA GLY A 69 -3.93 48.37 23.55
C GLY A 69 -4.87 47.15 23.56
N GLY A 70 -4.60 46.22 24.47
CA GLY A 70 -5.59 45.48 25.27
C GLY A 70 -6.73 44.71 24.61
N GLY A 71 -6.69 44.42 23.30
CA GLY A 71 -7.72 43.64 22.60
C GLY A 71 -7.44 42.14 22.62
N ARG A 72 -8.44 41.32 22.97
CA ARG A 72 -8.42 39.85 22.85
C ARG A 72 -7.81 39.43 21.52
N VAL A 73 -6.62 38.82 21.56
CA VAL A 73 -5.91 38.36 20.36
C VAL A 73 -6.69 37.18 19.76
N LEU A 74 -7.49 37.44 18.73
CA LEU A 74 -8.05 36.39 17.88
C LEU A 74 -7.00 36.04 16.83
N LEU A 75 -6.07 35.15 17.20
CA LEU A 75 -4.93 34.73 16.38
C LEU A 75 -5.32 34.28 14.96
N PHE A 76 -6.56 33.86 14.75
CA PHE A 76 -7.03 33.25 13.51
C PHE A 76 -8.14 34.03 12.79
N GLU A 77 -8.43 35.28 13.15
CA GLU A 77 -9.59 35.97 12.55
C GLU A 77 -9.42 36.21 11.04
N LYS A 78 -8.21 36.58 10.60
CA LYS A 78 -7.87 36.69 9.17
C LYS A 78 -7.92 35.34 8.47
N GLU A 79 -7.46 34.28 9.13
CA GLU A 79 -7.41 32.94 8.55
C GLU A 79 -8.80 32.29 8.47
N GLU A 80 -9.67 32.59 9.44
CA GLU A 80 -11.08 32.17 9.45
C GLU A 80 -11.89 32.87 8.35
N ARG A 81 -11.68 34.18 8.12
CA ARG A 81 -12.30 34.91 7.02
C ARG A 81 -11.82 34.41 5.66
N GLN A 82 -10.52 34.17 5.50
CA GLN A 82 -9.97 33.57 4.27
C GLN A 82 -10.45 32.12 4.05
N ALA A 83 -10.63 31.33 5.12
CA ALA A 83 -11.21 30.00 5.03
C ALA A 83 -12.68 30.05 4.59
N LYS A 84 -13.46 31.03 5.05
CA LYS A 84 -14.85 31.24 4.61
C LYS A 84 -14.90 31.68 3.14
N GLU A 85 -14.09 32.66 2.74
CA GLU A 85 -14.04 33.12 1.34
C GLU A 85 -13.56 32.04 0.37
N THR A 86 -12.57 31.23 0.75
CA THR A 86 -12.09 30.14 -0.10
C THR A 86 -13.09 29.00 -0.18
N LYS A 87 -13.86 28.72 0.88
CA LYS A 87 -14.99 27.78 0.84
C LYS A 87 -16.10 28.28 -0.09
N GLU A 88 -16.45 29.57 -0.04
CA GLU A 88 -17.45 30.17 -0.92
C GLU A 88 -17.02 30.19 -2.39
N LYS A 89 -15.76 30.55 -2.67
CA LYS A 89 -15.17 30.54 -4.03
C LYS A 89 -15.01 29.13 -4.59
N LYS A 90 -14.65 28.14 -3.76
CA LYS A 90 -14.59 26.73 -4.17
C LYS A 90 -15.97 26.18 -4.50
N ASN A 91 -16.99 26.51 -3.70
CA ASN A 91 -18.36 26.08 -3.97
C ASN A 91 -18.92 26.69 -5.27
N THR A 92 -18.62 27.96 -5.57
CA THR A 92 -19.04 28.58 -6.84
C THR A 92 -18.26 28.05 -8.05
N SER A 93 -16.95 27.83 -7.92
CA SER A 93 -16.12 27.26 -8.99
C SER A 93 -16.47 25.80 -9.31
N LEU A 94 -16.75 24.98 -8.29
CA LEU A 94 -17.22 23.61 -8.47
C LEU A 94 -18.61 23.57 -9.11
N ASN A 95 -19.52 24.47 -8.72
CA ASN A 95 -20.86 24.52 -9.31
C ASN A 95 -20.86 24.92 -10.80
N ASN A 96 -19.89 25.71 -11.25
CA ASN A 96 -19.78 26.08 -12.66
C ASN A 96 -19.11 24.97 -13.48
N THR A 97 -18.00 24.42 -12.97
CA THR A 97 -17.29 23.32 -13.66
C THR A 97 -18.10 22.03 -13.73
N ILE A 98 -18.93 21.72 -12.72
CA ILE A 98 -19.85 20.58 -12.79
C ILE A 98 -20.92 20.80 -13.86
N LYS A 99 -21.49 22.01 -13.98
CA LYS A 99 -22.52 22.32 -14.99
C LYS A 99 -21.97 22.28 -16.43
N ASP A 100 -20.73 22.69 -16.62
CA ASP A 100 -20.10 22.72 -17.94
C ASP A 100 -19.66 21.31 -18.38
N ASN A 101 -19.05 20.53 -17.48
CA ASN A 101 -18.67 19.15 -17.79
C ASN A 101 -19.88 18.21 -17.96
N LEU A 102 -21.01 18.45 -17.26
CA LEU A 102 -22.21 17.62 -17.42
C LEU A 102 -22.84 17.79 -18.82
N LYS A 103 -22.85 19.02 -19.36
CA LYS A 103 -23.44 19.30 -20.68
C LYS A 103 -22.67 18.62 -21.80
N ASP A 104 -21.34 18.54 -21.69
CA ASP A 104 -20.49 17.88 -22.68
C ASP A 104 -20.51 16.35 -22.52
N SER A 105 -20.63 15.83 -21.30
CA SER A 105 -20.73 14.38 -21.07
C SER A 105 -22.11 13.79 -21.36
N LEU A 106 -23.18 14.60 -21.37
CA LEU A 106 -24.55 14.19 -21.69
C LEU A 106 -24.83 14.14 -23.21
N LYS A 107 -23.86 14.54 -24.04
CA LYS A 107 -23.99 14.45 -25.50
C LYS A 107 -23.72 13.01 -25.94
N VAL A 108 -24.75 12.18 -25.79
CA VAL A 108 -24.77 10.80 -26.30
C VAL A 108 -24.46 10.84 -27.80
N PRO A 109 -23.41 10.15 -28.29
CA PRO A 109 -23.07 10.14 -29.70
C PRO A 109 -24.25 9.67 -30.54
N TRP A 110 -24.47 10.29 -31.71
CA TRP A 110 -25.68 10.09 -32.52
C TRP A 110 -25.94 8.62 -32.92
N TYR A 111 -24.89 7.79 -32.97
CA TYR A 111 -24.97 6.35 -33.27
C TYR A 111 -25.34 5.49 -32.05
N ALA A 112 -25.24 6.02 -30.82
CA ALA A 112 -25.65 5.35 -29.58
C ALA A 112 -27.14 5.56 -29.25
N CYS A 113 -27.84 6.41 -30.01
CA CYS A 113 -29.31 6.54 -29.99
C CYS A 113 -30.00 5.35 -30.68
N GLY A 114 -29.64 4.13 -30.29
CA GLY A 114 -30.27 2.89 -30.75
C GLY A 114 -31.49 2.56 -29.90
N ARG A 115 -32.64 2.35 -30.55
CA ARG A 115 -33.86 1.80 -29.93
C ARG A 115 -33.52 0.54 -29.12
N ARG A 116 -33.45 0.65 -27.78
CA ARG A 116 -33.76 -0.41 -26.80
C ARG A 116 -33.31 0.01 -25.40
N ARG A 117 -34.27 0.08 -24.47
CA ARG A 117 -34.30 -0.60 -23.15
C ARG A 117 -35.01 0.27 -22.12
N LYS A 118 -36.27 -0.09 -21.88
CA LYS A 118 -37.02 0.27 -20.67
C LYS A 118 -36.54 -0.51 -19.43
N GLU A 119 -35.39 -1.19 -19.50
CA GLU A 119 -34.90 -2.12 -18.46
C GLU A 119 -33.65 -1.62 -17.72
N GLU A 120 -32.90 -0.66 -18.27
CA GLU A 120 -31.65 -0.18 -17.65
C GLU A 120 -31.82 0.88 -16.55
N VAL A 121 -33.03 1.44 -16.41
CA VAL A 121 -33.32 2.46 -15.40
C VAL A 121 -33.39 1.87 -13.98
N GLN A 122 -33.74 0.58 -13.82
CA GLN A 122 -33.80 -0.06 -12.49
C GLN A 122 -32.43 -0.47 -11.94
N ALA A 123 -31.42 -0.69 -12.79
CA ALA A 123 -30.10 -1.12 -12.33
C ALA A 123 -29.30 0.06 -11.73
N ILE A 124 -29.46 1.26 -12.27
CA ILE A 124 -28.69 2.44 -11.84
C ILE A 124 -29.21 2.98 -10.49
N GLU A 125 -30.51 2.87 -10.22
CA GLU A 125 -31.10 3.32 -8.94
C GLU A 125 -30.67 2.48 -7.72
N SER A 126 -30.27 1.22 -7.93
CA SER A 126 -29.77 0.34 -6.85
C SER A 126 -28.38 0.71 -6.31
N SER A 127 -27.61 1.51 -7.05
CA SER A 127 -26.23 1.87 -6.72
C SER A 127 -26.08 3.18 -5.92
N LYS A 128 -27.20 3.86 -5.61
CA LYS A 128 -27.22 5.14 -4.88
C LYS A 128 -27.60 5.02 -3.40
N SER A 129 -27.04 4.02 -2.72
CA SER A 129 -26.97 4.03 -1.26
C SER A 129 -25.54 3.74 -0.81
N ILE A 130 -24.61 4.62 -1.21
CA ILE A 130 -23.39 4.80 -0.44
C ILE A 130 -23.85 5.49 0.85
N GLN A 131 -24.35 4.69 1.79
CA GLN A 131 -24.46 5.12 3.18
C GLN A 131 -23.07 5.61 3.57
N GLU A 132 -22.98 6.86 4.03
CA GLU A 132 -21.80 7.38 4.71
C GLU A 132 -21.46 6.40 5.83
N GLN A 133 -20.57 5.46 5.55
CA GLN A 133 -20.12 4.54 6.57
C GLN A 133 -19.23 5.34 7.50
N ASP A 134 -19.57 5.29 8.79
CA ASP A 134 -18.76 5.79 9.87
C ASP A 134 -17.31 5.30 9.64
N PRO A 135 -16.32 6.21 9.51
CA PRO A 135 -14.95 5.83 9.17
C PRO A 135 -14.34 4.83 10.16
N LEU A 136 -14.83 4.77 11.41
CA LEU A 136 -14.41 3.75 12.37
C LEU A 136 -14.82 2.34 11.97
N LYS A 137 -16.02 2.15 11.39
CA LYS A 137 -16.47 0.83 10.92
C LYS A 137 -15.60 0.34 9.77
N VAL A 138 -15.23 1.24 8.86
CA VAL A 138 -14.34 0.91 7.73
C VAL A 138 -12.98 0.44 8.24
N VAL A 139 -12.41 1.11 9.25
CA VAL A 139 -11.13 0.71 9.87
C VAL A 139 -11.27 -0.65 10.57
N GLN A 140 -12.35 -0.88 11.33
CA GLN A 140 -12.58 -2.16 12.01
C GLN A 140 -12.75 -3.32 11.02
N GLU A 141 -13.50 -3.12 9.93
CA GLU A 141 -13.64 -4.12 8.87
C GLU A 141 -12.31 -4.43 8.19
N TRP A 142 -11.45 -3.42 8.03
CA TRP A 142 -10.12 -3.59 7.46
C TRP A 142 -9.20 -4.41 8.39
N GLU A 143 -9.19 -4.11 9.69
CA GLU A 143 -8.46 -4.90 10.69
C GLU A 143 -8.95 -6.36 10.74
N ASP A 144 -10.26 -6.58 10.69
CA ASP A 144 -10.83 -7.93 10.69
C ASP A 144 -10.50 -8.68 9.41
N ARG A 145 -10.43 -7.98 8.28
CA ARG A 145 -9.99 -8.54 7.00
C ARG A 145 -8.52 -8.95 7.07
N GLU A 146 -7.64 -8.13 7.64
CA GLU A 146 -6.24 -8.50 7.86
C GLU A 146 -6.11 -9.70 8.79
N LYS A 147 -6.82 -9.72 9.92
CA LYS A 147 -6.83 -10.85 10.85
C LYS A 147 -7.29 -12.15 10.17
N ARG A 148 -8.27 -12.08 9.26
CA ARG A 148 -8.71 -13.24 8.46
C ARG A 148 -7.64 -13.71 7.48
N VAL A 149 -6.95 -12.79 6.81
CA VAL A 149 -5.85 -13.13 5.89
C VAL A 149 -4.70 -13.78 6.65
N GLU A 150 -4.34 -13.24 7.81
CA GLU A 150 -3.27 -13.75 8.66
C GLU A 150 -3.59 -15.17 9.20
N ARG A 151 -4.84 -15.41 9.64
CA ARG A 151 -5.31 -16.76 10.00
C ARG A 151 -5.21 -17.73 8.83
N LYS A 152 -5.53 -17.30 7.60
CA LYS A 152 -5.39 -18.14 6.40
C LYS A 152 -3.92 -18.43 6.10
N ARG A 153 -3.02 -17.47 6.29
CA ARG A 153 -1.57 -17.65 6.12
C ARG A 153 -1.03 -18.67 7.11
N LYS A 154 -1.32 -18.53 8.41
CA LYS A 154 -0.92 -19.49 9.45
C LYS A 154 -1.45 -20.90 9.20
N ARG A 155 -2.70 -21.05 8.73
CA ARG A 155 -3.24 -22.37 8.35
C ARG A 155 -2.47 -23.01 7.20
N LYS A 156 -2.06 -22.23 6.20
CA LYS A 156 -1.24 -22.73 5.08
C LYS A 156 0.15 -23.13 5.53
N GLU A 157 0.76 -22.35 6.41
CA GLU A 157 2.08 -22.64 7.00
C GLU A 157 2.04 -23.91 7.83
N ASN A 158 1.12 -24.03 8.79
CA ASN A 158 0.93 -25.26 9.56
C ASN A 158 0.63 -26.47 8.67
N SER A 159 -0.08 -26.28 7.56
CA SER A 159 -0.33 -27.37 6.59
C SER A 159 0.95 -27.80 5.89
N ARG A 160 1.84 -26.87 5.54
CA ARG A 160 3.16 -27.18 4.95
C ARG A 160 4.04 -27.90 5.95
N ASP A 161 4.07 -27.45 7.20
CA ASP A 161 4.86 -28.08 8.27
C ASP A 161 4.35 -29.49 8.60
N MET A 162 3.04 -29.69 8.60
CA MET A 162 2.47 -31.03 8.75
C MET A 162 2.80 -31.93 7.55
N GLU A 163 2.90 -31.36 6.36
CA GLU A 163 3.27 -32.08 5.14
C GLU A 163 4.76 -32.45 5.12
N THR A 164 5.66 -31.56 5.54
CA THR A 164 7.09 -31.86 5.71
C THR A 164 7.30 -32.96 6.75
N MET A 165 6.66 -32.85 7.93
CA MET A 165 6.70 -33.88 8.96
C MET A 165 6.17 -35.24 8.47
N ARG A 166 5.13 -35.25 7.63
CA ARG A 166 4.63 -36.49 7.00
C ARG A 166 5.61 -37.08 5.98
N ARG A 167 6.28 -36.24 5.18
CA ARG A 167 7.31 -36.68 4.22
C ARG A 167 8.52 -37.25 4.95
N ASP A 168 8.95 -36.61 6.03
CA ASP A 168 10.08 -37.06 6.84
C ASP A 168 9.80 -38.37 7.54
N ARG A 169 8.58 -38.57 8.07
CA ARG A 169 8.15 -39.88 8.61
C ARG A 169 8.14 -40.99 7.56
N LYS A 170 7.82 -40.70 6.30
CA LYS A 170 7.86 -41.67 5.19
C LYS A 170 9.28 -41.97 4.71
N ARG A 171 10.23 -41.05 4.93
CA ARG A 171 11.64 -41.19 4.55
C ARG A 171 12.51 -41.87 5.60
N GLN A 172 11.99 -42.11 6.81
CA GLN A 172 12.70 -42.92 7.79
C GLN A 172 12.80 -44.36 7.26
N PRO A 173 14.02 -44.90 7.06
CA PRO A 173 14.18 -46.30 6.69
C PRO A 173 13.56 -47.17 7.79
N SER A 174 12.80 -48.19 7.40
CA SER A 174 12.12 -49.14 8.31
C SER A 174 13.08 -49.95 9.20
N PHE A 175 14.39 -49.72 9.07
CA PHE A 175 15.46 -50.43 9.77
C PHE A 175 15.62 -50.03 11.25
N ILE A 176 14.95 -48.98 11.72
CA ILE A 176 14.93 -48.61 13.15
C ILE A 176 13.49 -48.71 13.68
N ARG A 177 12.87 -49.88 13.51
CA ARG A 177 11.85 -50.34 14.45
C ARG A 177 12.59 -51.07 15.57
N ILE A 178 13.07 -50.31 16.55
CA ILE A 178 13.53 -50.90 17.81
C ILE A 178 12.28 -51.46 18.48
N ASP A 179 12.13 -52.78 18.46
CA ASP A 179 11.13 -53.47 19.24
C ASP A 179 11.35 -53.12 20.71
N LYS A 180 10.40 -52.38 21.28
CA LYS A 180 10.44 -51.91 22.68
C LYS A 180 10.42 -53.07 23.69
N SER A 181 10.24 -54.32 23.24
CA SER A 181 10.37 -55.53 24.05
C SER A 181 11.82 -55.86 24.39
N GLN A 182 12.81 -55.42 23.60
CA GLN A 182 14.23 -55.72 23.85
C GLN A 182 14.94 -54.74 24.80
N LEU A 183 14.29 -53.64 25.20
CA LEU A 183 14.86 -52.67 26.14
C LEU A 183 14.63 -53.02 27.62
N ARG A 184 13.96 -54.14 27.95
CA ARG A 184 13.71 -54.53 29.36
C ARG A 184 14.88 -55.27 30.03
N ASP A 185 15.84 -55.81 29.27
CA ASP A 185 16.79 -56.78 29.84
C ASP A 185 18.23 -56.27 30.02
N LYS A 186 18.47 -54.95 29.99
CA LYS A 186 19.82 -54.41 30.12
C LYS A 186 19.97 -53.46 31.31
N ASN A 187 19.76 -53.99 32.51
CA ASN A 187 20.33 -53.46 33.75
C ASN A 187 21.85 -53.77 33.83
N ILE A 188 22.59 -53.35 32.79
CA ILE A 188 24.05 -53.50 32.68
C ILE A 188 24.74 -52.73 33.83
N TRP A 189 24.11 -51.68 34.35
CA TRP A 189 24.63 -50.86 35.44
C TRP A 189 24.60 -51.52 36.82
N ASN A 190 23.86 -52.62 37.02
CA ASN A 190 23.82 -53.33 38.31
C ASN A 190 24.87 -54.43 38.43
N GLN A 191 25.42 -54.93 37.32
CA GLN A 191 26.47 -55.97 37.35
C GLN A 191 27.87 -55.40 37.68
N LEU A 192 28.10 -54.11 37.42
CA LEU A 192 29.39 -53.44 37.68
C LEU A 192 29.59 -52.96 39.13
N ARG A 193 28.58 -53.08 40.00
CA ARG A 193 28.64 -52.65 41.41
C ARG A 193 28.96 -53.75 42.42
N ALA A 194 29.07 -55.01 41.99
CA ALA A 194 29.14 -56.16 42.89
C ALA A 194 30.48 -56.90 42.94
N SER A 195 31.61 -56.23 42.61
CA SER A 195 32.95 -56.78 42.90
C SER A 195 33.68 -55.90 43.91
N PRO A 196 33.81 -56.32 45.18
CA PRO A 196 34.75 -55.72 46.10
C PRO A 196 36.17 -56.26 45.84
N PRO A 197 37.23 -55.54 46.26
CA PRO A 197 38.63 -55.94 46.11
C PRO A 197 39.02 -57.15 46.96
#